data_AF-A0A941ZXT7-F1
#
_entry.id   AF-A0A941ZXT7-F1
#
_cell.length_a   1.000
_cell.length_b   1.000
_cell.length_c   1.000
_cell.angle_alpha   90.00
_cell.angle_beta   90.00
_cell.angle_gamma   90.00
#
_symmetry.space_group_name_H-M   'P 1'
#
loop_
_entity.id
_entity.type
_entity.pdbx_description
1 polymer ?
#
loop_
_entity_poly.entity_id
_entity_poly.type
_entity_poly.pdbx_seq_one_letter_code
_entity_poly.pdbx_strand_id
1 'polypeptide(L)'
;GKRIRTEPLREGEISGVFTLILYGGNYFDDLETVAFLDREGDAYTFDIFAPEFNYRIIKDLTFEEGLKKAEVFASGNNSFHQIRLSSVVDEKAGIIGYEVRPLYLPFAYGTDDVLDVWYAAKQNKIVVTIKLKPSVENSKMRDDFLSD
;
A
#
# COMPACT_ATOMS: atom_id res chain seq x y z
N GLY A 1 14.86 -1.53 13.13
CA GLY A 1 13.56 -2.17 13.42
C GLY A 1 13.59 -3.55 12.83
N LYS A 2 12.81 -4.49 13.39
CA LYS A 2 12.73 -5.84 12.84
C LYS A 2 11.84 -5.83 11.59
N ARG A 3 12.24 -6.59 10.56
CA ARG A 3 11.52 -6.63 9.27
C ARG A 3 10.24 -7.43 9.43
N ILE A 4 9.13 -6.82 9.05
CA ILE A 4 7.80 -7.45 8.98
C ILE A 4 7.59 -8.00 7.57
N ARG A 5 6.81 -9.08 7.46
CA ARG A 5 6.52 -9.76 6.20
C ARG A 5 5.07 -9.57 5.83
N THR A 6 4.83 -9.58 4.52
CA THR A 6 3.49 -9.73 3.97
C THR A 6 3.32 -11.14 3.45
N GLU A 7 2.09 -11.62 3.49
CA GLU A 7 1.70 -12.91 2.95
C GLU A 7 0.46 -12.74 2.05
N PRO A 8 0.21 -13.67 1.11
CA PRO A 8 -1.07 -13.72 0.42
C PRO A 8 -2.22 -13.68 1.43
N LEU A 9 -3.35 -13.07 1.03
CA LEU A 9 -4.52 -12.94 1.89
C LEU A 9 -4.78 -14.24 2.66
N ARG A 10 -4.66 -14.16 3.98
CA ARG A 10 -5.08 -15.26 4.86
C ARG A 10 -6.55 -15.06 5.19
N GLU A 11 -7.36 -16.06 4.87
CA GLU A 11 -8.72 -16.17 5.39
C GLU A 11 -8.60 -16.41 6.92
N GLY A 12 -8.73 -15.34 7.69
CA GLY A 12 -8.74 -15.32 9.16
C GLY A 12 -9.84 -14.39 9.65
N GLU A 13 -9.86 -13.99 10.93
CA GLU A 13 -10.83 -13.00 11.40
C GLU A 13 -10.69 -11.67 10.64
N ILE A 14 -11.58 -11.47 9.66
CA ILE A 14 -11.80 -10.23 8.92
C ILE A 14 -12.63 -9.23 9.77
N SER A 15 -12.94 -9.59 11.01
CA SER A 15 -13.68 -8.79 11.98
C SER A 15 -12.79 -7.78 12.70
N GLY A 16 -13.34 -6.60 12.97
CA GLY A 16 -12.67 -5.54 13.72
C GLY A 16 -12.96 -4.15 13.15
N VAL A 17 -12.41 -3.16 13.84
CA VAL A 17 -12.36 -1.77 13.37
C VAL A 17 -11.00 -1.55 12.72
N PHE A 18 -10.99 -0.79 11.63
CA PHE A 18 -9.81 -0.51 10.85
C PHE A 18 -9.65 0.99 10.62
N THR A 19 -8.39 1.42 10.64
CA THR A 19 -7.96 2.70 10.10
C THR A 19 -7.43 2.47 8.68
N LEU A 20 -8.05 3.13 7.70
CA LEU A 20 -7.60 3.15 6.31
C LEU A 20 -6.60 4.29 6.09
N ILE A 21 -5.46 3.97 5.51
CA ILE A 21 -4.40 4.89 5.12
C ILE A 21 -4.26 4.84 3.60
N LEU A 22 -4.45 5.97 2.93
CA LEU A 22 -4.34 6.11 1.47
C LEU A 22 -3.08 6.92 1.14
N TYR A 23 -2.06 6.29 0.56
CA TYR A 23 -0.80 6.94 0.19
C TYR A 23 -0.73 7.18 -1.32
N GLY A 24 -0.28 8.38 -1.71
CA GLY A 24 -0.20 8.81 -3.10
C GLY A 24 -1.57 9.20 -3.68
N GLY A 25 -1.78 8.94 -4.97
CA GLY A 25 -3.00 9.32 -5.68
C GLY A 25 -3.17 10.84 -5.76
N ASN A 26 -2.05 11.58 -5.81
CA ASN A 26 -2.05 13.04 -5.92
C ASN A 26 -2.27 13.49 -7.37
N TYR A 27 -1.91 12.63 -8.33
CA TYR A 27 -2.04 12.84 -9.76
C TYR A 27 -2.66 11.59 -10.43
N PHE A 28 -3.25 11.75 -11.61
CA PHE A 28 -3.95 10.66 -12.31
C PHE A 28 -3.00 9.54 -12.78
N ASP A 29 -1.72 9.85 -12.93
CA ASP A 29 -0.64 8.98 -13.38
C ASP A 29 0.32 8.59 -12.23
N ASP A 30 -0.09 8.85 -10.99
CA ASP A 30 0.68 8.53 -9.81
C ASP A 30 0.79 7.01 -9.61
N LEU A 31 2.00 6.51 -9.79
CA LEU A 31 2.34 5.10 -9.63
C LEU A 31 2.56 4.73 -8.17
N GLU A 32 2.82 5.72 -7.31
CA GLU A 32 3.03 5.53 -5.87
C GLU A 32 1.71 5.51 -5.11
N THR A 33 0.71 4.84 -5.69
CA THR A 33 -0.64 4.71 -5.14
C THR A 33 -0.78 3.38 -4.40
N VAL A 34 -0.92 3.40 -3.08
CA VAL A 34 -1.13 2.19 -2.26
C VAL A 34 -1.97 2.51 -1.03
N ALA A 35 -2.80 1.57 -0.63
CA ALA A 35 -3.64 1.70 0.56
C ALA A 35 -3.31 0.63 1.61
N PHE A 36 -3.50 0.99 2.88
CA PHE A 36 -3.29 0.10 4.02
C PHE A 36 -4.52 0.12 4.92
N LEU A 37 -4.90 -1.05 5.42
CA LEU A 37 -5.89 -1.22 6.48
C LEU A 37 -5.15 -1.62 7.75
N ASP A 38 -5.02 -0.69 8.68
CA ASP A 38 -4.43 -0.89 10.00
C ASP A 38 -5.52 -1.41 10.95
N ARG A 39 -5.28 -2.56 11.58
CA ARG A 39 -6.28 -3.18 12.47
C ARG A 39 -6.25 -2.49 13.83
N GLU A 40 -7.38 -1.96 14.27
CA GLU A 40 -7.45 -1.32 15.58
C GLU A 40 -7.55 -2.34 16.72
N GLY A 41 -6.97 -1.95 17.87
CA GLY A 41 -6.98 -2.77 19.09
C GLY A 41 -5.87 -3.81 19.16
N ASP A 42 -5.01 -3.90 18.16
CA ASP A 42 -3.77 -4.68 18.24
C ASP A 42 -2.62 -3.88 18.91
N ALA A 43 -1.41 -4.45 18.93
CA ALA A 43 -0.25 -3.86 19.61
C ALA A 43 0.49 -2.80 18.78
N TYR A 44 0.05 -2.56 17.55
CA TYR A 44 0.75 -1.78 16.55
C TYR A 44 -0.14 -0.68 15.95
N THR A 45 0.50 0.35 15.43
CA THR A 45 -0.13 1.30 14.50
C THR A 45 0.76 1.48 13.29
N PHE A 46 0.14 1.66 12.13
CA PHE A 46 0.87 1.89 10.89
C PHE A 46 1.31 3.35 10.81
N ASP A 47 2.60 3.55 10.55
CA ASP A 47 3.24 4.86 10.46
C ASP A 47 3.89 4.99 9.08
N ILE A 48 3.31 5.80 8.20
CA ILE A 48 3.83 6.00 6.86
C ILE A 48 5.06 6.88 6.94
N PHE A 49 6.19 6.38 6.44
CA PHE A 49 7.44 7.13 6.37
C PHE A 49 7.41 8.15 5.22
N ALA A 50 6.53 9.13 5.33
CA ALA A 50 6.35 10.23 4.39
C ALA A 50 5.74 11.44 5.10
N PRO A 51 5.81 12.65 4.51
CA PRO A 51 5.08 13.81 5.02
C PRO A 51 3.56 13.58 5.04
N GLU A 52 2.86 14.17 6.00
CA GLU A 52 1.41 13.98 6.17
C GLU A 52 0.57 14.37 4.95
N PHE A 53 1.06 15.29 4.11
CA PHE A 53 0.37 15.68 2.88
C PHE A 53 0.40 14.61 1.77
N ASN A 54 1.24 13.57 1.90
CA ASN A 54 1.33 12.47 0.94
C ASN A 54 0.32 11.35 1.21
N TYR A 55 -0.44 11.42 2.30
CA TYR A 55 -1.42 10.40 2.61
C TYR A 55 -2.67 10.95 3.31
N ARG A 56 -3.73 10.15 3.32
CA ARG A 56 -5.00 10.46 3.98
C ARG A 56 -5.35 9.32 4.94
N ILE A 57 -5.86 9.68 6.11
CA ILE A 57 -6.30 8.71 7.13
C ILE A 57 -7.82 8.78 7.27
N ILE A 58 -8.47 7.62 7.28
CA ILE A 58 -9.91 7.46 7.52
C ILE A 58 -10.07 6.39 8.59
N LYS A 59 -10.63 6.74 9.75
CA LYS A 59 -10.76 5.85 10.92
C LYS A 59 -12.17 5.24 11.01
N ASP A 60 -12.32 4.35 11.98
CA ASP A 60 -13.62 3.80 12.41
C ASP A 60 -14.35 3.04 11.29
N LEU A 61 -13.62 2.28 10.47
CA LEU A 61 -14.18 1.52 9.36
C LEU A 61 -14.30 0.03 9.69
N THR A 62 -15.32 -0.63 9.16
CA THR A 62 -15.30 -2.08 9.00
C THR A 62 -14.27 -2.48 7.93
N PHE A 63 -13.83 -3.74 7.94
CA PHE A 63 -12.95 -4.24 6.89
C PHE A 63 -13.56 -4.07 5.49
N GLU A 64 -14.85 -4.40 5.30
CA GLU A 64 -15.52 -4.31 4.00
C GLU A 64 -15.58 -2.88 3.47
N GLU A 65 -15.91 -1.91 4.34
CA GLU A 65 -15.93 -0.50 3.97
C GLU A 65 -14.53 0.02 3.65
N GLY A 66 -13.54 -0.36 4.47
CA GLY A 66 -12.14 0.00 4.27
C GLY A 66 -11.59 -0.56 2.96
N LEU A 67 -11.81 -1.85 2.70
CA LEU A 67 -11.36 -2.53 1.50
C LEU A 67 -11.99 -1.92 0.25
N LYS A 68 -13.31 -1.70 0.25
CA LYS A 68 -13.99 -1.08 -0.89
C LYS A 68 -13.42 0.30 -1.22
N LYS A 69 -13.15 1.13 -0.20
CA LYS A 69 -12.53 2.46 -0.40
C LYS A 69 -11.10 2.34 -0.92
N ALA A 70 -10.33 1.39 -0.38
CA ALA A 70 -8.96 1.12 -0.80
C ALA A 70 -8.89 0.65 -2.27
N GLU A 71 -9.78 -0.22 -2.71
CA GLU A 71 -9.86 -0.71 -4.09
C GLU A 71 -10.20 0.42 -5.07
N VAL A 72 -11.19 1.25 -4.76
CA VAL A 72 -11.54 2.43 -5.58
C VAL A 72 -10.35 3.39 -5.69
N PHE A 73 -9.64 3.61 -4.59
CA PHE A 73 -8.45 4.45 -4.58
C PHE A 73 -7.30 3.86 -5.43
N ALA A 74 -6.96 2.60 -5.22
CA ALA A 74 -5.85 1.93 -5.90
C ALA A 74 -6.11 1.71 -7.40
N SER A 75 -7.37 1.65 -7.83
CA SER A 75 -7.74 1.48 -9.24
C SER A 75 -7.86 2.77 -10.05
N GLY A 76 -7.53 3.94 -9.45
CA GLY A 76 -7.74 5.24 -10.09
C GLY A 76 -6.84 5.57 -11.30
N ASN A 77 -5.85 4.73 -11.59
CA ASN A 77 -4.90 4.95 -12.69
C ASN A 77 -5.33 4.20 -13.97
N ASN A 78 -5.16 4.84 -15.14
CA ASN A 78 -5.59 4.27 -16.43
C ASN A 78 -4.90 2.95 -16.81
N SER A 79 -3.69 2.71 -16.30
CA SER A 79 -2.93 1.48 -16.54
C SER A 79 -3.20 0.39 -15.49
N PHE A 80 -4.17 0.61 -14.60
CA PHE A 80 -4.60 -0.37 -13.62
C PHE A 80 -5.06 -1.67 -14.30
N HIS A 81 -4.61 -2.80 -13.78
CA HIS A 81 -5.02 -4.11 -14.25
C HIS A 81 -5.83 -4.87 -13.19
N GLN A 82 -5.27 -5.01 -11.98
CA GLN A 82 -5.92 -5.74 -10.89
C GLN A 82 -5.36 -5.31 -9.53
N ILE A 83 -6.05 -5.66 -8.45
CA ILE A 83 -5.60 -5.44 -7.08
C ILE A 83 -4.79 -6.65 -6.58
N ARG A 84 -3.73 -6.38 -5.83
CA ARG A 84 -3.08 -7.35 -4.95
C ARG A 84 -3.40 -6.99 -3.50
N LEU A 85 -4.12 -7.88 -2.83
CA LEU A 85 -4.42 -7.81 -1.40
C LEU A 85 -3.47 -8.76 -0.64
N SER A 86 -2.75 -8.22 0.33
CA SER A 86 -1.81 -8.99 1.17
C SER A 86 -2.09 -8.77 2.65
N SER A 87 -1.94 -9.81 3.46
CA SER A 87 -1.98 -9.69 4.92
C SER A 87 -0.62 -9.24 5.44
N VAL A 88 -0.61 -8.24 6.31
CA VAL A 88 0.58 -7.84 7.08
C VAL A 88 0.56 -8.62 8.39
N VAL A 89 1.60 -9.41 8.64
CA VAL A 89 1.65 -10.32 9.79
C VAL A 89 2.77 -9.98 10.75
N ASP A 90 2.46 -10.01 12.05
CA ASP A 90 3.47 -9.84 13.09
C ASP A 90 4.38 -11.07 13.23
N GLU A 91 5.28 -11.03 14.21
CA GLU A 91 6.23 -12.11 14.46
C GLU A 91 5.60 -13.40 14.97
N LYS A 92 4.40 -13.30 15.54
CA LYS A 92 3.59 -14.42 16.04
C LYS A 92 2.59 -14.91 14.99
N ALA A 93 2.71 -14.43 13.75
CA ALA A 93 1.81 -14.69 12.64
C ALA A 93 0.36 -14.19 12.85
N GLY A 94 0.18 -13.22 13.76
CA GLY A 94 -1.05 -12.48 13.94
C GLY A 94 -1.22 -11.45 12.82
N ILE A 95 -2.43 -11.32 12.29
CA ILE A 95 -2.76 -10.31 11.29
C ILE A 95 -2.92 -8.97 12.00
N ILE A 96 -2.07 -8.02 11.62
CA ILE A 96 -2.06 -6.64 12.15
C ILE A 96 -2.61 -5.62 11.14
N GLY A 97 -2.89 -6.08 9.92
CA GLY A 97 -3.45 -5.23 8.90
C GLY A 97 -3.34 -5.85 7.51
N TYR A 98 -3.68 -5.04 6.52
CA TYR A 98 -3.69 -5.44 5.12
C TYR A 98 -3.09 -4.36 4.25
N GLU A 99 -2.50 -4.79 3.15
CA GLU A 99 -2.00 -3.94 2.08
C GLU A 99 -2.84 -4.17 0.82
N VAL A 100 -3.32 -3.08 0.24
CA VAL A 100 -4.09 -3.05 -1.00
C VAL A 100 -3.28 -2.24 -2.00
N ARG A 101 -2.61 -2.92 -2.94
CA ARG A 101 -1.80 -2.26 -3.98
C ARG A 101 -2.29 -2.59 -5.39
N PRO A 102 -2.20 -1.66 -6.34
CA PRO A 102 -2.47 -1.95 -7.74
C PRO A 102 -1.34 -2.77 -8.37
N LEU A 103 -1.72 -3.66 -9.27
CA LEU A 103 -0.86 -4.20 -10.30
C LEU A 103 -1.26 -3.54 -11.61
N TYR A 104 -0.26 -3.08 -12.34
CA TYR A 104 -0.42 -2.38 -13.60
C TYR A 104 -0.24 -3.31 -14.79
N LEU A 105 -0.64 -2.86 -15.97
CA LEU A 105 -0.38 -3.58 -17.21
C LEU A 105 1.14 -3.58 -17.50
N PRO A 106 1.79 -4.76 -17.65
CA PRO A 106 3.25 -4.83 -17.82
C PRO A 106 3.78 -4.04 -19.01
N PHE A 107 3.00 -3.91 -20.10
CA PHE A 107 3.42 -3.17 -21.28
C PHE A 107 3.54 -1.67 -21.04
N ALA A 108 2.91 -1.13 -19.98
CA ALA A 108 2.97 0.29 -19.66
C ALA A 108 4.27 0.66 -18.91
N TYR A 109 4.80 -0.23 -18.06
CA TYR A 109 5.92 0.09 -17.15
C TYR A 109 7.04 -0.96 -17.10
N GLY A 110 7.00 -1.97 -17.97
CA GLY A 110 7.95 -3.10 -18.01
C GLY A 110 7.76 -4.13 -16.89
N THR A 111 6.87 -3.88 -15.93
CA THR A 111 6.51 -4.77 -14.82
C THR A 111 5.08 -4.46 -14.38
N ASP A 112 4.37 -5.43 -13.80
CA ASP A 112 3.04 -5.22 -13.21
C ASP A 112 3.14 -4.57 -11.81
N ASP A 113 4.06 -5.06 -11.00
CA ASP A 113 4.32 -4.58 -9.65
C ASP A 113 5.42 -3.51 -9.69
N VAL A 114 5.03 -2.24 -9.60
CA VAL A 114 5.94 -1.10 -9.74
C VAL A 114 6.48 -0.59 -8.40
N LEU A 115 5.96 -1.10 -7.28
CA LEU A 115 6.26 -0.62 -5.93
C LEU A 115 7.11 -1.60 -5.13
N ASP A 116 8.12 -1.06 -4.46
CA ASP A 116 8.73 -1.69 -3.31
C ASP A 116 8.15 -1.09 -2.03
N VAL A 117 7.54 -1.95 -1.20
CA VAL A 117 7.01 -1.57 0.11
C VAL A 117 7.73 -2.38 1.19
N TRP A 118 8.25 -1.68 2.18
CA TRP A 118 8.96 -2.29 3.31
C TRP A 118 8.31 -1.93 4.63
N TYR A 119 8.31 -2.90 5.53
CA TYR A 119 7.73 -2.78 6.86
C TYR A 119 8.80 -3.01 7.92
N ALA A 120 8.90 -2.08 8.87
CA ALA A 120 9.82 -2.18 9.99
C ALA A 120 9.10 -1.93 11.31
N ALA A 121 9.04 -2.94 12.17
CA ALA A 121 8.55 -2.77 13.52
C ALA A 121 9.53 -1.93 14.36
N LYS A 122 9.01 -0.89 15.00
CA LYS A 122 9.70 -0.04 15.98
C LYS A 122 8.75 0.21 17.15
N GLN A 123 9.03 -0.38 18.31
CA GLN A 123 8.15 -0.31 19.49
C GLN A 123 6.73 -0.78 19.15
N ASN A 124 5.73 0.11 19.29
CA ASN A 124 4.32 -0.11 18.99
C ASN A 124 3.92 0.43 17.60
N LYS A 125 4.89 0.63 16.69
CA LYS A 125 4.63 1.13 15.34
C LYS A 125 5.17 0.19 14.27
N ILE A 126 4.44 0.05 13.18
CA ILE A 126 4.93 -0.49 11.92
C ILE A 126 5.26 0.69 11.01
N VAL A 127 6.55 0.96 10.83
CA VAL A 127 6.99 1.98 9.88
C VAL A 127 6.91 1.40 8.47
N VAL A 128 6.08 2.01 7.62
CA VAL A 128 5.86 1.62 6.23
C VAL A 128 6.64 2.56 5.32
N THR A 129 7.52 2.02 4.49
CA THR A 129 8.26 2.79 3.47
C THR A 129 7.82 2.33 2.10
N ILE A 130 7.46 3.27 1.23
CA ILE A 130 6.96 3.01 -0.12
C ILE A 130 7.88 3.73 -1.10
N LYS A 131 8.30 3.04 -2.15
CA LYS A 131 9.08 3.61 -3.25
C LYS A 131 8.72 2.94 -4.57
N LEU A 132 8.89 3.67 -5.67
CA LEU A 132 8.99 3.04 -6.99
C LEU A 132 10.22 2.15 -7.08
N LYS A 133 10.09 1.06 -7.82
CA LYS A 133 11.22 0.25 -8.23
C LYS A 133 12.14 1.09 -9.12
N PRO A 134 13.48 1.02 -8.93
CA PRO A 134 14.42 1.80 -9.73
C PRO A 134 14.29 1.59 -11.24
N SER A 135 13.88 0.39 -11.68
CA SER A 135 13.63 0.11 -13.09
C SER A 135 12.48 0.93 -13.68
N VAL A 136 11.45 1.21 -12.88
CA VAL A 136 10.28 1.99 -13.29
C VAL A 136 10.61 3.49 -13.24
N GLU A 137 11.28 3.93 -12.17
CA GLU A 137 11.71 5.33 -12.00
C GLU A 137 12.63 5.79 -13.15
N ASN A 138 13.63 4.97 -13.50
CA ASN A 138 14.55 5.28 -14.60
C ASN A 138 13.86 5.31 -15.98
N SER A 139 12.80 4.53 -16.17
CA SER A 139 12.01 4.55 -17.41
C SER A 139 11.22 5.85 -17.54
N LYS A 140 10.53 6.27 -16.47
CA LYS A 140 9.80 7.55 -16.43
C LYS A 140 10.73 8.73 -16.74
N MET A 141 11.89 8.78 -16.07
CA MET A 141 12.86 9.86 -16.32
C MET A 141 13.29 9.92 -17.79
N ARG A 142 13.54 8.76 -18.43
CA ARG A 142 13.94 8.74 -19.84
C ARG A 142 12.86 9.26 -20.78
N ASP A 143 11.60 8.93 -20.54
CA ASP A 143 10.48 9.38 -21.38
C ASP A 143 10.26 10.89 -21.24
N ASP A 144 10.41 11.44 -20.03
CA ASP A 144 10.35 12.90 -19.79
C ASP A 144 11.46 13.64 -20.57
N PHE A 145 12.68 13.09 -20.61
CA PHE A 145 13.83 13.68 -21.33
C PHE A 145 13.73 13.60 -22.87
N LEU A 146 12.89 12.71 -23.41
CA LEU A 146 12.71 12.53 -24.86
C LEU A 146 11.46 13.23 -25.40
N SER A 147 10.67 13.83 -24.50
CA SER A 147 9.42 14.54 -24.82
C SER A 147 9.60 16.07 -24.94
N ASP A 148 10.81 16.57 -24.72
CA ASP A 148 11.28 17.95 -24.97
C ASP A 148 12.05 18.06 -26.31
#